data_AF-A0A958Z8T0-F1
#
_entry.id   AF-A0A958Z8T0-F1
#
_cell.length_a   1.000
_cell.length_b   1.000
_cell.length_c   1.000
_cell.angle_alpha   90.00
_cell.angle_beta   90.00
_cell.angle_gamma   90.00
#
_symmetry.space_group_name_H-M   'P 1'
#
loop_
_entity.id
_entity.type
_entity.pdbx_description
1 polymer ?
#
loop_
_entity_poly.entity_id
_entity_poly.type
_entity_poly.pdbx_seq_one_letter_code
_entity_poly.pdbx_strand_id
1 'polypeptide(L)'
;AYVKDNELHVDVTDGKYLIKFYNSKIVETTFIPQGETFNANSNAVVLVPNQNEVKFTEVDNSLTFSAEDFTVQITKKPFGISYWYQGNEVISERNGYQKNNTYETIQFGITQDEILYGGGARALGMNRRGYRLELYNKAHYGYETHSELMNFTLPIVLSSKRYLLHFDNAPIGFLDLDSKQDNTLTYETISGRKTYQVVVGNSWYNLIDNYTNLTGKQPMLPRWALGNFSSRFGYHSQEETVATINKFREEQIPVDAIILDLYWFGKDIKGTMGNLEFYKDSFPNPEQMIKTLHDKKVETVLITEPFILTTSNRWDEAVSKDILAKDSLGNAYTFDFYFG
;
A
#
# COMPACT_ATOMS: atom_id res chain seq x y z
N ALA A 1 13.57 27.73 13.54
CA ALA A 1 13.66 26.73 12.45
C ALA A 1 14.97 26.94 11.71
N TYR A 2 15.48 25.93 11.01
CA TYR A 2 16.66 26.08 10.17
C TYR A 2 16.59 25.11 8.99
N VAL A 3 17.34 25.39 7.92
CA VAL A 3 17.49 24.47 6.79
C VAL A 3 18.86 23.81 6.84
N LYS A 4 18.88 22.49 6.66
CA LYS A 4 20.11 21.70 6.54
C LYS A 4 19.90 20.68 5.43
N ASP A 5 20.85 20.56 4.50
CA ASP A 5 20.80 19.58 3.41
C ASP A 5 19.47 19.60 2.61
N ASN A 6 18.97 20.81 2.30
CA ASN A 6 17.67 21.06 1.66
C ASN A 6 16.44 20.52 2.41
N GLU A 7 16.56 20.22 3.70
CA GLU A 7 15.48 19.86 4.61
C GLU A 7 15.27 20.97 5.65
N LEU A 8 14.01 21.37 5.84
CA LEU A 8 13.61 22.29 6.89
C LEU A 8 13.38 21.52 8.20
N HIS A 9 14.07 21.96 9.25
CA HIS A 9 13.91 21.47 10.61
C HIS A 9 13.18 22.51 11.47
N VAL A 10 12.08 22.09 12.10
CA VAL A 10 11.28 22.94 12.98
C VAL A 10 11.09 22.24 14.33
N ASP A 11 11.74 22.76 15.37
CA ASP A 11 11.50 22.34 16.74
C ASP A 11 10.21 22.96 17.28
N VAL A 12 9.35 22.11 17.87
CA VAL A 12 8.12 22.49 18.57
C VAL A 12 8.15 21.91 19.98
N THR A 13 7.14 22.21 20.80
CA THR A 13 7.13 21.85 22.23
C THR A 13 7.08 20.35 22.49
N ASP A 14 6.48 19.58 21.59
CA ASP A 14 6.19 18.15 21.72
C ASP A 14 6.96 17.29 20.70
N GLY A 15 7.89 17.87 19.96
CA GLY A 15 8.67 17.14 18.97
C GLY A 15 9.37 18.03 17.94
N LYS A 16 9.64 17.44 16.78
CA LYS A 16 10.30 18.09 15.66
C LYS A 16 9.62 17.74 14.34
N TYR A 17 9.43 18.74 13.48
CA TYR A 17 9.09 18.52 12.08
C TYR A 17 10.35 18.51 11.22
N LEU A 18 10.40 17.54 10.30
CA LEU A 18 11.33 17.47 9.17
C LEU A 18 10.52 17.62 7.89
N ILE A 19 10.85 18.60 7.06
CA ILE A 19 10.11 18.91 5.82
C ILE A 19 11.10 19.00 4.66
N LYS A 20 10.90 18.19 3.63
CA LYS A 20 11.75 18.19 2.43
C LYS A 20 10.92 18.07 1.16
N PHE A 21 11.41 18.67 0.09
CA PHE A 21 10.84 18.49 -1.25
C PHE A 21 11.55 17.33 -1.96
N TYR A 22 10.79 16.41 -2.56
CA TYR A 22 11.37 15.49 -3.53
C TYR A 22 11.60 16.19 -4.87
N ASN A 23 10.64 17.05 -5.27
CA ASN A 23 10.67 17.95 -6.42
C ASN A 23 9.61 19.06 -6.23
N SER A 24 9.39 19.93 -7.22
CA SER A 24 8.41 21.03 -7.16
C SER A 24 6.93 20.62 -7.18
N LYS A 25 6.60 19.33 -7.06
CA LYS A 25 5.24 18.77 -7.01
C LYS A 25 5.01 17.86 -5.82
N ILE A 26 6.03 17.59 -5.01
CA ILE A 26 5.96 16.60 -3.92
C ILE A 26 6.77 17.08 -2.74
N VAL A 27 6.09 17.23 -1.60
CA VAL A 27 6.70 17.56 -0.32
C VAL A 27 6.39 16.44 0.68
N GLU A 28 7.39 16.08 1.49
CA GLU A 28 7.28 15.17 2.62
C GLU A 28 7.41 15.94 3.91
N THR A 29 6.51 15.63 4.84
CA THR A 29 6.54 16.14 6.20
C THR A 29 6.56 14.96 7.15
N THR A 30 7.55 14.93 8.03
CA THR A 30 7.64 13.96 9.13
C THR A 30 7.58 14.68 10.46
N PHE A 31 6.72 14.24 11.35
CA PHE A 31 6.78 14.60 12.75
C PHE A 31 7.54 13.53 13.55
N ILE A 32 8.43 13.96 14.45
CA ILE A 32 9.14 13.08 15.38
C ILE A 32 8.71 13.50 16.79
N PRO A 33 7.85 12.71 17.45
CA PRO A 33 7.45 12.99 18.82
C PRO A 33 8.64 13.03 19.77
N GLN A 34 8.55 13.84 20.82
CA GLN A 34 9.61 13.93 21.82
C GLN A 34 9.92 12.55 22.43
N GLY A 35 11.20 12.17 22.44
CA GLY A 35 11.66 10.87 22.94
C GLY A 35 11.57 9.73 21.93
N GLU A 36 10.97 9.94 20.76
CA GLU A 36 11.00 8.97 19.66
C GLU A 36 12.19 9.20 18.74
N THR A 37 12.59 8.14 18.04
CA THR A 37 13.71 8.18 17.08
C THR A 37 13.16 8.27 15.66
N PHE A 38 13.78 9.11 14.83
CA PHE A 38 13.46 9.18 13.42
C PHE A 38 13.74 7.84 12.73
N ASN A 39 12.72 7.27 12.10
CA ASN A 39 12.88 6.17 11.16
C ASN A 39 12.93 6.77 9.75
N ALA A 40 14.02 6.54 9.01
CA ALA A 40 14.16 7.03 7.63
C ALA A 40 13.65 6.02 6.58
N ASN A 41 13.40 4.77 6.96
CA ASN A 41 13.04 3.70 6.02
C ASN A 41 11.56 3.77 5.67
N SER A 42 11.26 4.18 4.43
CA SER A 42 9.92 4.07 3.85
C SER A 42 9.69 2.66 3.28
N ASN A 43 8.44 2.20 3.33
CA ASN A 43 8.02 0.96 2.65
C ASN A 43 7.39 1.22 1.27
N ALA A 44 7.16 2.48 0.91
CA ALA A 44 6.42 2.86 -0.29
C ALA A 44 7.18 3.83 -1.21
N VAL A 45 8.01 4.71 -0.65
CA VAL A 45 8.74 5.75 -1.41
C VAL A 45 10.05 5.19 -1.95
N VAL A 46 10.26 5.31 -3.26
CA VAL A 46 11.49 4.90 -3.95
C VAL A 46 12.21 6.06 -4.63
N LEU A 47 11.54 7.21 -4.77
CA LEU A 47 12.12 8.39 -5.38
C LEU A 47 13.23 8.96 -4.47
N VAL A 48 14.38 9.25 -5.06
CA VAL A 48 15.44 10.01 -4.38
C VAL A 48 15.16 11.51 -4.61
N PRO A 49 15.19 12.36 -3.57
CA PRO A 49 15.01 13.80 -3.74
C PRO A 49 16.02 14.36 -4.75
N ASN A 50 15.53 15.10 -5.74
CA ASN A 50 16.36 15.77 -6.75
C ASN A 50 16.18 17.30 -6.76
N GLN A 51 15.50 17.83 -5.74
CA GLN A 51 15.32 19.26 -5.57
C GLN A 51 16.60 19.90 -5.01
N ASN A 52 17.37 20.53 -5.90
CA ASN A 52 18.66 21.13 -5.54
C ASN A 52 18.53 22.53 -4.92
N GLU A 53 17.47 23.27 -5.25
CA GLU A 53 17.25 24.63 -4.76
C GLU A 53 15.93 24.73 -3.99
N VAL A 54 16.05 25.05 -2.70
CA VAL A 54 14.94 25.41 -1.83
C VAL A 54 15.15 26.84 -1.32
N LYS A 55 14.07 27.57 -1.11
CA LYS A 55 14.10 28.91 -0.51
C LYS A 55 13.47 28.85 0.87
N PHE A 56 14.12 29.47 1.84
CA PHE A 56 13.62 29.60 3.19
C PHE A 56 13.64 31.06 3.62
N THR A 57 12.50 31.54 4.10
CA THR A 57 12.38 32.86 4.71
C THR A 57 11.61 32.77 6.02
N GLU A 58 12.02 33.60 6.98
CA GLU A 58 11.38 33.72 8.28
C GLU A 58 11.09 35.20 8.51
N VAL A 59 9.80 35.55 8.62
CA VAL A 59 9.34 36.93 8.82
C VAL A 59 8.26 36.91 9.90
N ASP A 60 8.47 37.68 10.97
CA ASP A 60 7.54 37.81 12.08
C ASP A 60 7.06 36.45 12.64
N ASN A 61 5.77 36.16 12.46
CA ASN A 61 5.09 34.96 12.91
C ASN A 61 5.01 33.85 11.84
N SER A 62 5.70 33.99 10.71
CA SER A 62 5.60 33.08 9.56
C SER A 62 6.97 32.56 9.12
N LEU A 63 6.99 31.28 8.76
CA LEU A 63 8.07 30.64 8.02
C LEU A 63 7.54 30.25 6.64
N THR A 64 8.35 30.46 5.61
CA THR A 64 8.04 30.06 4.24
C THR A 64 9.19 29.21 3.73
N PHE A 65 8.87 27.99 3.28
CA PHE A 65 9.82 27.06 2.71
C PHE A 65 9.30 26.57 1.36
N SER A 66 10.03 26.84 0.28
CA SER A 66 9.51 26.61 -1.07
C SER A 66 10.51 26.01 -2.04
N ALA A 67 9.96 25.29 -3.01
CA ALA A 67 10.63 24.77 -4.19
C ALA A 67 9.78 25.13 -5.42
N GLU A 68 10.26 26.07 -6.23
CA GLU A 68 9.51 26.66 -7.36
C GLU A 68 8.11 27.14 -6.92
N ASP A 69 7.06 26.54 -7.48
CA ASP A 69 5.65 26.90 -7.24
C ASP A 69 5.04 26.22 -6.01
N PHE A 70 5.75 25.28 -5.35
CA PHE A 70 5.26 24.59 -4.16
C PHE A 70 5.86 25.25 -2.92
N THR A 71 5.00 25.75 -2.05
CA THR A 71 5.36 26.40 -0.79
C THR A 71 4.72 25.69 0.40
N VAL A 72 5.53 25.44 1.43
CA VAL A 72 5.07 25.13 2.78
C VAL A 72 5.14 26.42 3.59
N GLN A 73 4.01 26.82 4.16
CA GLN A 73 3.92 27.96 5.06
C GLN A 73 3.64 27.48 6.48
N ILE A 74 4.40 27.97 7.45
CA ILE A 74 4.23 27.63 8.87
C ILE A 74 3.93 28.91 9.63
N THR A 75 2.80 28.94 10.32
CA THR A 75 2.49 29.96 11.33
C THR A 75 3.08 29.50 12.66
N LYS A 76 3.83 30.35 13.37
CA LYS A 76 4.47 29.96 14.64
C LYS A 76 3.47 29.94 15.80
N LYS A 77 2.55 30.91 15.85
CA LYS A 77 1.55 31.06 16.93
C LYS A 77 0.19 31.57 16.42
N PRO A 78 -0.92 30.82 16.62
CA PRO A 78 -0.93 29.39 16.95
C PRO A 78 -0.16 28.60 15.89
N PHE A 79 0.46 27.49 16.28
CA PHE A 79 1.25 26.68 15.35
C PHE A 79 0.33 26.07 14.29
N GLY A 80 0.73 26.13 13.02
CA GLY A 80 -0.02 25.50 11.93
C GLY A 80 0.79 25.46 10.64
N ILE A 81 0.58 24.41 9.85
CA ILE A 81 1.29 24.15 8.59
C ILE A 81 0.26 24.17 7.45
N SER A 82 0.52 24.93 6.40
CA SER A 82 -0.29 24.96 5.19
C SER A 82 0.56 24.74 3.94
N TYR A 83 -0.03 24.07 2.95
CA TYR A 83 0.59 23.66 1.71
C TYR A 83 -0.03 24.44 0.57
N TRP A 84 0.80 25.10 -0.21
CA TRP A 84 0.39 25.99 -1.28
C TRP A 84 1.05 25.60 -2.59
N TYR A 85 0.29 25.66 -3.66
CA TYR A 85 0.80 25.34 -4.99
C TYR A 85 0.27 26.36 -6.00
N GLN A 86 1.19 26.99 -6.73
CA GLN A 86 0.89 28.06 -7.70
C GLN A 86 0.07 29.20 -7.06
N GLY A 87 0.38 29.53 -5.80
CA GLY A 87 -0.28 30.60 -5.04
C GLY A 87 -1.65 30.26 -4.46
N ASN A 88 -2.14 29.02 -4.64
CA ASN A 88 -3.41 28.56 -4.06
C ASN A 88 -3.16 27.60 -2.90
N GLU A 89 -3.94 27.72 -1.82
CA GLU A 89 -3.90 26.75 -0.73
C GLU A 89 -4.43 25.40 -1.24
N VAL A 90 -3.65 24.36 -1.01
CA VAL A 90 -3.95 22.98 -1.38
C VAL A 90 -4.64 22.28 -0.22
N ILE A 91 -3.97 22.30 0.94
CA ILE A 91 -4.43 21.70 2.19
C ILE A 91 -3.63 22.28 3.37
N SER A 92 -4.19 22.25 4.57
CA SER A 92 -3.52 22.66 5.79
C SER A 92 -3.75 21.64 6.91
N GLU A 93 -2.75 21.49 7.78
CA GLU A 93 -2.94 20.78 9.04
C GLU A 93 -3.93 21.57 9.91
N ARG A 94 -4.88 20.86 10.52
CA ARG A 94 -5.86 21.46 11.43
C ARG A 94 -5.31 21.55 12.84
N ASN A 95 -5.02 20.39 13.42
CA ASN A 95 -4.40 20.29 14.75
C ASN A 95 -3.03 19.60 14.71
N GLY A 96 -2.50 19.35 13.50
CA GLY A 96 -1.24 18.63 13.30
C GLY A 96 -1.25 17.23 13.91
N TYR A 97 -0.09 16.82 14.42
CA TYR A 97 0.07 15.58 15.18
C TYR A 97 -0.62 15.66 16.55
N GLN A 98 -1.33 14.59 16.92
CA GLN A 98 -1.83 14.38 18.28
C GLN A 98 -1.62 12.94 18.72
N LYS A 99 -1.54 12.72 20.04
CA LYS A 99 -1.47 11.39 20.64
C LYS A 99 -2.55 11.25 21.71
N ASN A 100 -3.36 10.20 21.60
CA ASN A 100 -4.26 9.77 22.65
C ASN A 100 -3.86 8.37 23.16
N ASN A 101 -4.66 7.77 24.05
CA ASN A 101 -4.35 6.49 24.67
C ASN A 101 -4.29 5.31 23.67
N THR A 102 -4.90 5.45 22.49
CA THR A 102 -5.06 4.37 21.51
C THR A 102 -4.34 4.64 20.20
N TYR A 103 -4.39 5.90 19.72
CA TYR A 103 -3.88 6.28 18.41
C TYR A 103 -3.01 7.52 18.47
N GLU A 104 -2.09 7.55 17.52
CA GLU A 104 -1.39 8.75 17.07
C GLU A 104 -2.09 9.22 15.79
N THR A 105 -2.39 10.52 15.72
CA THR A 105 -3.21 11.08 14.65
C THR A 105 -2.54 12.25 13.95
N ILE A 106 -2.87 12.44 12.67
CA ILE A 106 -2.51 13.62 11.89
C ILE A 106 -3.80 14.14 11.26
N GLN A 107 -4.14 15.40 11.51
CA GLN A 107 -5.41 16.00 11.08
C GLN A 107 -5.22 17.14 10.07
N PHE A 108 -6.04 17.13 9.03
CA PHE A 108 -6.08 18.17 8.00
C PHE A 108 -7.47 18.81 7.92
N GLY A 109 -7.49 20.11 7.64
CA GLY A 109 -8.70 20.83 7.25
C GLY A 109 -9.00 20.56 5.78
N ILE A 110 -10.26 20.28 5.48
CA ILE A 110 -10.79 20.16 4.11
C ILE A 110 -11.91 21.19 3.90
N THR A 111 -12.30 21.49 2.66
CA THR A 111 -13.49 22.35 2.44
C THR A 111 -14.76 21.52 2.30
N GLN A 112 -15.92 22.15 2.51
CA GLN A 112 -17.23 21.50 2.52
C GLN A 112 -17.62 20.82 1.20
N ASP A 113 -17.06 21.27 0.08
CA ASP A 113 -17.35 20.81 -1.29
C ASP A 113 -16.36 19.76 -1.80
N GLU A 114 -15.34 19.38 -1.03
CA GLU A 114 -14.38 18.36 -1.44
C GLU A 114 -14.98 16.96 -1.52
N ILE A 115 -14.65 16.29 -2.63
CA ILE A 115 -14.89 14.86 -2.83
C ILE A 115 -13.58 14.16 -2.53
N LEU A 116 -13.63 13.14 -1.66
CA LEU A 116 -12.45 12.40 -1.24
C LEU A 116 -12.49 10.98 -1.81
N TYR A 117 -11.43 10.57 -2.49
CA TYR A 117 -11.22 9.21 -3.00
C TYR A 117 -10.05 8.57 -2.26
N GLY A 118 -9.83 7.26 -2.44
CA GLY A 118 -8.70 6.55 -1.84
C GLY A 118 -9.13 5.45 -0.87
N GLY A 119 -8.29 5.15 0.11
CA GLY A 119 -8.52 4.07 1.09
C GLY A 119 -8.27 2.65 0.57
N GLY A 120 -7.96 2.45 -0.72
CA GLY A 120 -7.71 1.15 -1.33
C GLY A 120 -8.97 0.45 -1.84
N ALA A 121 -8.97 -0.88 -1.83
CA ALA A 121 -10.08 -1.72 -2.24
C ALA A 121 -11.24 -1.59 -1.23
N ARG A 122 -12.35 -1.00 -1.69
CA ARG A 122 -13.60 -0.82 -0.94
C ARG A 122 -14.77 -0.97 -1.91
N ALA A 123 -15.82 -1.67 -1.52
CA ALA A 123 -17.10 -1.66 -2.24
C ALA A 123 -17.98 -0.57 -1.62
N LEU A 124 -17.72 0.67 -2.00
CA LEU A 124 -18.42 1.88 -1.56
C LEU A 124 -18.66 2.80 -2.76
N GLY A 125 -19.39 3.89 -2.56
CA GLY A 125 -19.45 4.98 -3.54
C GLY A 125 -18.07 5.58 -3.83
N MET A 126 -17.95 6.26 -4.97
CA MET A 126 -16.66 6.84 -5.35
C MET A 126 -16.23 7.98 -4.42
N ASN A 127 -17.18 8.72 -3.85
CA ASN A 127 -16.89 9.65 -2.77
C ASN A 127 -16.83 8.88 -1.44
N ARG A 128 -15.65 8.84 -0.83
CA ARG A 128 -15.38 8.19 0.45
C ARG A 128 -15.50 9.15 1.63
N ARG A 129 -15.81 10.42 1.37
CA ARG A 129 -16.13 11.38 2.43
C ARG A 129 -17.35 10.91 3.23
N GLY A 130 -17.29 11.04 4.56
CA GLY A 130 -18.27 10.55 5.51
C GLY A 130 -17.94 9.19 6.11
N TYR A 131 -16.89 8.51 5.66
CA TYR A 131 -16.49 7.19 6.17
C TYR A 131 -15.23 7.27 7.04
N ARG A 132 -15.19 6.42 8.08
CA ARG A 132 -13.98 6.10 8.84
C ARG A 132 -13.50 4.69 8.48
N LEU A 133 -12.52 4.60 7.58
CA LEU A 133 -12.09 3.36 6.96
C LEU A 133 -10.91 2.73 7.70
N GLU A 134 -11.03 1.45 8.05
CA GLU A 134 -9.94 0.71 8.70
C GLU A 134 -8.79 0.44 7.72
N LEU A 135 -7.56 0.62 8.19
CA LEU A 135 -6.31 0.32 7.48
C LEU A 135 -5.72 -0.98 8.02
N TYR A 136 -6.34 -2.10 7.61
CA TYR A 136 -5.93 -3.44 7.96
C TYR A 136 -6.33 -4.41 6.84
N ASN A 137 -5.35 -4.97 6.13
CA ASN A 137 -5.63 -5.89 5.02
C ASN A 137 -6.33 -7.15 5.53
N LYS A 138 -7.60 -7.34 5.17
CA LYS A 138 -8.43 -8.44 5.66
C LYS A 138 -9.34 -8.99 4.57
N ALA A 139 -9.36 -10.30 4.41
CA ALA A 139 -10.27 -10.94 3.46
C ALA A 139 -11.74 -10.68 3.85
N HIS A 140 -12.56 -10.36 2.84
CA HIS A 140 -14.02 -10.30 2.96
C HIS A 140 -14.62 -11.26 1.94
N TYR A 141 -14.70 -12.54 2.31
CA TYR A 141 -15.19 -13.58 1.41
C TYR A 141 -16.65 -13.36 1.05
N GLY A 142 -16.98 -13.44 -0.24
CA GLY A 142 -18.36 -13.31 -0.72
C GLY A 142 -18.94 -11.90 -0.63
N TYR A 143 -18.10 -10.85 -0.59
CA TYR A 143 -18.60 -9.48 -0.66
C TYR A 143 -19.40 -9.25 -1.94
N GLU A 144 -20.45 -8.43 -1.85
CA GLU A 144 -21.29 -8.09 -2.99
C GLU A 144 -21.11 -6.60 -3.35
N THR A 145 -22.10 -5.77 -3.01
CA THR A 145 -22.15 -4.35 -3.39
C THR A 145 -21.68 -3.40 -2.29
N HIS A 146 -21.37 -3.91 -1.10
CA HIS A 146 -20.94 -3.11 0.03
C HIS A 146 -19.78 -3.78 0.81
N SER A 147 -18.71 -3.03 1.06
CA SER A 147 -17.59 -3.44 1.92
C SER A 147 -16.70 -2.26 2.28
N GLU A 148 -16.65 -1.96 3.57
CA GLU A 148 -15.75 -0.94 4.13
C GLU A 148 -14.34 -1.46 4.39
N LEU A 149 -14.08 -2.77 4.41
CA LEU A 149 -12.76 -3.37 4.64
C LEU A 149 -12.55 -4.61 3.77
N MET A 150 -11.45 -4.63 3.01
CA MET A 150 -11.10 -5.70 2.08
C MET A 150 -9.60 -6.02 2.12
N ASN A 151 -9.16 -6.91 1.24
CA ASN A 151 -7.82 -7.50 1.22
C ASN A 151 -6.69 -6.50 0.93
N PHE A 152 -6.97 -5.33 0.38
CA PHE A 152 -5.94 -4.35 0.02
C PHE A 152 -6.35 -2.93 0.37
N THR A 153 -5.92 -2.47 1.54
CA THR A 153 -6.05 -1.09 1.98
C THR A 153 -4.88 -0.24 1.49
N LEU A 154 -5.14 1.04 1.20
CA LEU A 154 -4.10 2.00 0.87
C LEU A 154 -4.28 3.24 1.74
N PRO A 155 -3.25 3.69 2.47
CA PRO A 155 -3.31 4.87 3.31
C PRO A 155 -3.13 6.15 2.48
N ILE A 156 -3.98 6.32 1.47
CA ILE A 156 -3.98 7.48 0.56
C ILE A 156 -5.34 8.14 0.46
N VAL A 157 -5.34 9.45 0.27
CA VAL A 157 -6.52 10.26 -0.05
C VAL A 157 -6.23 11.06 -1.31
N LEU A 158 -7.13 11.01 -2.28
CA LEU A 158 -7.13 11.90 -3.43
C LEU A 158 -8.31 12.86 -3.28
N SER A 159 -8.09 14.16 -3.45
CA SER A 159 -9.16 15.16 -3.39
C SER A 159 -9.60 15.62 -4.79
N SER A 160 -10.87 15.98 -4.96
CA SER A 160 -11.37 16.67 -6.17
C SER A 160 -10.60 17.95 -6.49
N LYS A 161 -9.88 18.52 -5.53
CA LYS A 161 -8.98 19.67 -5.74
C LYS A 161 -7.62 19.31 -6.37
N ARG A 162 -7.41 18.05 -6.78
CA ARG A 162 -6.21 17.56 -7.47
C ARG A 162 -4.94 17.60 -6.62
N TYR A 163 -5.07 17.22 -5.36
CA TYR A 163 -3.94 16.80 -4.53
C TYR A 163 -4.15 15.38 -4.02
N LEU A 164 -3.06 14.76 -3.60
CA LEU A 164 -3.02 13.45 -2.97
C LEU A 164 -2.25 13.57 -1.65
N LEU A 165 -2.82 13.01 -0.58
CA LEU A 165 -2.13 12.74 0.67
C LEU A 165 -1.76 11.26 0.71
N HIS A 166 -0.49 10.97 0.90
CA HIS A 166 0.02 9.61 1.12
C HIS A 166 0.58 9.54 2.53
N PHE A 167 0.04 8.67 3.37
CA PHE A 167 0.56 8.42 4.71
C PHE A 167 1.54 7.25 4.63
N ASP A 168 2.84 7.56 4.72
CA ASP A 168 3.93 6.60 4.57
C ASP A 168 4.18 5.85 5.88
N ASN A 169 3.28 4.93 6.19
CA ASN A 169 3.31 4.17 7.44
C ASN A 169 2.61 2.81 7.30
N ALA A 170 3.26 1.76 7.82
CA ALA A 170 2.81 0.36 7.69
C ALA A 170 1.85 -0.15 8.78
N PRO A 171 1.97 0.27 10.06
CA PRO A 171 1.08 -0.18 11.12
C PRO A 171 -0.39 0.14 10.88
N ILE A 172 -1.24 -0.67 11.51
CA ILE A 172 -2.69 -0.58 11.41
C ILE A 172 -3.24 0.71 12.00
N GLY A 173 -4.46 1.05 11.58
CA GLY A 173 -5.18 2.20 12.10
C GLY A 173 -6.39 2.53 11.25
N PHE A 174 -6.66 3.81 11.06
CA PHE A 174 -7.84 4.29 10.35
C PHE A 174 -7.53 5.49 9.47
N LEU A 175 -8.32 5.64 8.41
CA LEU A 175 -8.41 6.82 7.59
C LEU A 175 -9.84 7.36 7.72
N ASP A 176 -10.02 8.39 8.55
CA ASP A 176 -11.30 9.06 8.76
C ASP A 176 -11.45 10.22 7.77
N LEU A 177 -12.28 10.00 6.75
CA LEU A 177 -12.57 10.96 5.69
C LEU A 177 -13.78 11.81 6.06
N ASP A 178 -13.72 12.53 7.19
CA ASP A 178 -14.78 13.43 7.65
C ASP A 178 -16.08 12.72 8.06
N SER A 179 -15.97 11.59 8.79
CA SER A 179 -17.13 10.84 9.31
C SER A 179 -18.00 11.66 10.27
N LYS A 180 -17.41 12.63 10.96
CA LYS A 180 -18.09 13.56 11.87
C LYS A 180 -18.71 14.78 11.19
N GLN A 181 -18.45 14.98 9.89
CA GLN A 181 -18.95 16.12 9.10
C GLN A 181 -18.52 17.48 9.69
N ASP A 182 -17.31 17.55 10.23
CA ASP A 182 -16.72 18.76 10.81
C ASP A 182 -15.63 19.38 9.92
N ASN A 183 -15.52 18.88 8.68
CA ASN A 183 -14.50 19.23 7.68
C ASN A 183 -13.09 18.82 8.12
N THR A 184 -12.93 17.62 8.67
CA THR A 184 -11.62 17.09 9.08
C THR A 184 -11.32 15.77 8.40
N LEU A 185 -10.15 15.69 7.77
CA LEU A 185 -9.53 14.41 7.41
C LEU A 185 -8.57 14.01 8.54
N THR A 186 -8.71 12.79 9.07
CA THR A 186 -7.83 12.26 10.12
C THR A 186 -7.17 10.96 9.67
N TYR A 187 -5.84 10.91 9.70
CA TYR A 187 -5.11 9.66 9.71
C TYR A 187 -4.85 9.23 11.14
N GLU A 188 -5.11 7.97 11.45
CA GLU A 188 -4.91 7.36 12.76
C GLU A 188 -4.01 6.13 12.62
N THR A 189 -3.05 5.96 13.52
CA THR A 189 -2.20 4.78 13.57
C THR A 189 -1.84 4.39 15.00
N ILE A 190 -1.57 3.12 15.23
CA ILE A 190 -1.14 2.63 16.55
C ILE A 190 0.35 2.86 16.82
N SER A 191 1.18 3.04 15.77
CA SER A 191 2.64 3.18 15.88
C SER A 191 3.28 3.57 14.55
N GLY A 192 4.61 3.54 14.48
CA GLY A 192 5.37 3.67 13.23
C GLY A 192 5.75 5.11 12.87
N ARG A 193 5.83 5.39 11.57
CA ARG A 193 6.24 6.67 10.98
C ARG A 193 5.08 7.67 11.02
N LYS A 194 5.38 8.93 11.33
CA LYS A 194 4.41 10.05 11.32
C LYS A 194 4.76 10.92 10.12
N THR A 195 4.84 10.25 8.97
CA THR A 195 5.32 10.79 7.71
C THR A 195 4.19 10.79 6.72
N TYR A 196 3.99 11.92 6.06
CA TYR A 196 3.06 12.02 4.96
C TYR A 196 3.65 12.84 3.82
N GLN A 197 3.18 12.58 2.61
CA GLN A 197 3.53 13.35 1.43
C GLN A 197 2.29 14.04 0.88
N VAL A 198 2.44 15.32 0.54
CA VAL A 198 1.48 16.07 -0.26
C VAL A 198 1.96 16.08 -1.70
N VAL A 199 1.19 15.46 -2.58
CA VAL A 199 1.46 15.38 -4.02
C VAL A 199 0.43 16.23 -4.75
N VAL A 200 0.88 17.09 -5.66
CA VAL A 200 0.01 17.98 -6.44
C VAL A 200 0.12 17.71 -7.94
N GLY A 201 -0.91 18.07 -8.70
CA GLY A 201 -0.90 17.95 -10.16
C GLY A 201 -1.83 18.94 -10.86
N ASN A 202 -1.38 19.46 -12.01
CA ASN A 202 -2.19 20.36 -12.85
C ASN A 202 -3.33 19.62 -13.57
N SER A 203 -3.32 18.30 -13.57
CA SER A 203 -4.35 17.42 -14.11
C SER A 203 -4.35 16.10 -13.33
N TRP A 204 -5.41 15.31 -13.44
CA TRP A 204 -5.45 13.95 -12.87
C TRP A 204 -4.30 13.08 -13.39
N TYR A 205 -3.93 13.21 -14.66
CA TYR A 205 -2.79 12.49 -15.24
C TYR A 205 -1.47 12.90 -14.59
N ASN A 206 -1.23 14.20 -14.38
CA ASN A 206 0.00 14.64 -13.71
C ASN A 206 0.01 14.24 -12.24
N LEU A 207 -1.13 14.28 -11.55
CA LEU A 207 -1.20 13.87 -10.14
C LEU A 207 -0.78 12.40 -9.98
N ILE A 208 -1.33 11.51 -10.81
CA ILE A 208 -0.98 10.08 -10.79
C ILE A 208 0.45 9.85 -11.29
N ASP A 209 0.91 10.58 -12.30
CA ASP A 209 2.31 10.49 -12.75
C ASP A 209 3.29 10.89 -11.64
N ASN A 210 3.03 11.99 -10.93
CA ASN A 210 3.83 12.45 -9.80
C ASN A 210 3.82 11.43 -8.64
N TYR A 211 2.65 10.88 -8.30
CA TYR A 211 2.57 9.85 -7.26
C TYR A 211 3.30 8.56 -7.65
N THR A 212 3.18 8.09 -8.89
CA THR A 212 3.92 6.91 -9.36
C THR A 212 5.41 7.18 -9.57
N ASN A 213 5.83 8.43 -9.79
CA ASN A 213 7.25 8.80 -9.72
C ASN A 213 7.78 8.67 -8.29
N LEU A 214 6.96 9.01 -7.28
CA LEU A 214 7.30 8.89 -5.85
C LEU A 214 7.42 7.42 -5.41
N THR A 215 6.44 6.59 -5.76
CA THR A 215 6.28 5.22 -5.21
C THR A 215 6.73 4.11 -6.14
N GLY A 216 7.04 4.44 -7.40
CA GLY A 216 7.52 3.51 -8.40
C GLY A 216 6.54 3.31 -9.55
N LYS A 217 7.06 3.22 -10.77
CA LYS A 217 6.28 2.89 -11.95
C LYS A 217 6.24 1.38 -12.17
N GLN A 218 5.05 0.85 -12.44
CA GLN A 218 4.88 -0.54 -12.82
C GLN A 218 5.72 -0.83 -14.09
N PRO A 219 6.60 -1.84 -14.09
CA PRO A 219 7.34 -2.23 -15.29
C PRO A 219 6.38 -2.78 -16.35
N MET A 220 6.81 -2.75 -17.61
CA MET A 220 6.01 -3.28 -18.71
C MET A 220 5.72 -4.77 -18.48
N LEU A 221 4.45 -5.14 -18.55
CA LEU A 221 4.03 -6.53 -18.40
C LEU A 221 4.47 -7.36 -19.62
N PRO A 222 4.78 -8.66 -19.44
CA PRO A 222 4.89 -9.54 -20.60
C PRO A 222 3.55 -9.59 -21.32
N ARG A 223 3.57 -9.58 -22.66
CA ARG A 223 2.36 -9.43 -23.47
C ARG A 223 1.28 -10.48 -23.19
N TRP A 224 1.66 -11.72 -22.84
CA TRP A 224 0.72 -12.81 -22.51
C TRP A 224 -0.15 -12.48 -21.29
N ALA A 225 0.29 -11.59 -20.39
CA ALA A 225 -0.49 -11.18 -19.22
C ALA A 225 -1.74 -10.35 -19.57
N LEU A 226 -1.84 -9.85 -20.81
CA LEU A 226 -3.04 -9.19 -21.34
C LEU A 226 -3.97 -10.16 -22.11
N GLY A 227 -3.59 -11.43 -22.18
CA GLY A 227 -4.32 -12.48 -22.87
C GLY A 227 -5.41 -13.12 -22.03
N ASN A 228 -5.93 -14.26 -22.49
CA ASN A 228 -6.98 -14.99 -21.78
C ASN A 228 -6.39 -16.05 -20.82
N PHE A 229 -6.95 -16.16 -19.62
CA PHE A 229 -6.46 -17.04 -18.56
C PHE A 229 -7.48 -18.15 -18.27
N SER A 230 -6.98 -19.40 -18.22
CA SER A 230 -7.74 -20.51 -17.67
C SER A 230 -7.47 -20.61 -16.17
N SER A 231 -8.49 -20.41 -15.34
CA SER A 231 -8.37 -20.48 -13.88
C SER A 231 -9.63 -21.03 -13.24
N ARG A 232 -9.45 -21.72 -12.11
CA ARG A 232 -10.49 -22.21 -11.18
C ARG A 232 -9.81 -22.58 -9.86
N PHE A 233 -10.61 -22.73 -8.81
CA PHE A 233 -10.22 -23.36 -7.54
C PHE A 233 -10.81 -24.78 -7.49
N GLY A 234 -10.15 -25.82 -7.98
CA GLY A 234 -8.86 -25.88 -8.67
C GLY A 234 -8.84 -26.95 -9.77
N TYR A 235 -7.70 -27.08 -10.46
CA TYR A 235 -7.40 -28.25 -11.30
C TYR A 235 -6.75 -29.32 -10.43
N HIS A 236 -7.30 -30.53 -10.41
CA HIS A 236 -6.92 -31.56 -9.42
C HIS A 236 -5.84 -32.53 -9.94
N SER A 237 -5.50 -32.46 -11.22
CA SER A 237 -4.46 -33.31 -11.83
C SER A 237 -3.84 -32.70 -13.07
N GLN A 238 -2.65 -33.19 -13.43
CA GLN A 238 -1.99 -32.88 -14.70
C GLN A 238 -2.87 -33.21 -15.91
N GLU A 239 -3.63 -34.30 -15.86
CA GLU A 239 -4.54 -34.69 -16.93
C GLU A 239 -5.66 -33.66 -17.11
N GLU A 240 -6.29 -33.22 -16.01
CA GLU A 240 -7.36 -32.19 -16.04
C GLU A 240 -6.83 -30.86 -16.62
N THR A 241 -5.63 -30.45 -16.20
CA THR A 241 -4.95 -29.24 -16.70
C THR A 241 -4.75 -29.30 -18.21
N VAL A 242 -4.16 -30.40 -18.72
CA VAL A 242 -3.89 -30.57 -20.15
C VAL A 242 -5.18 -30.69 -20.96
N ALA A 243 -6.16 -31.45 -20.46
CA ALA A 243 -7.46 -31.61 -21.11
C ALA A 243 -8.19 -30.26 -21.25
N THR A 244 -8.13 -29.42 -20.22
CA THR A 244 -8.70 -28.07 -20.25
C THR A 244 -8.10 -27.24 -21.38
N ILE A 245 -6.77 -27.17 -21.49
CA ILE A 245 -6.10 -26.41 -22.55
C ILE A 245 -6.36 -27.00 -23.94
N ASN A 246 -6.45 -28.32 -24.06
CA ASN A 246 -6.86 -28.95 -25.32
C ASN A 246 -8.29 -28.52 -25.71
N LYS A 247 -9.21 -28.39 -24.75
CA LYS A 247 -10.57 -27.95 -25.02
C LYS A 247 -10.62 -26.49 -25.49
N PHE A 248 -9.84 -25.58 -24.91
CA PHE A 248 -9.69 -24.21 -25.43
C PHE A 248 -9.25 -24.21 -26.90
N ARG A 249 -8.30 -25.09 -27.27
CA ARG A 249 -7.81 -25.21 -28.65
C ARG A 249 -8.86 -25.80 -29.60
N GLU A 250 -9.59 -26.83 -29.15
CA GLU A 250 -10.68 -27.45 -29.91
C GLU A 250 -11.81 -26.45 -30.20
N GLU A 251 -12.22 -25.69 -29.17
CA GLU A 251 -13.28 -24.67 -29.26
C GLU A 251 -12.80 -23.36 -29.90
N GLN A 252 -11.54 -23.31 -30.35
CA GLN A 252 -10.93 -22.12 -30.96
C GLN A 252 -10.98 -20.86 -30.07
N ILE A 253 -10.96 -21.05 -28.75
CA ILE A 253 -10.92 -19.97 -27.76
C ILE A 253 -9.44 -19.65 -27.46
N PRO A 254 -8.98 -18.40 -27.62
CA PRO A 254 -7.63 -17.99 -27.23
C PRO A 254 -7.37 -18.28 -25.75
N VAL A 255 -6.16 -18.74 -25.43
CA VAL A 255 -5.68 -18.94 -24.06
C VAL A 255 -4.17 -18.74 -24.05
N ASP A 256 -3.70 -17.93 -23.11
CA ASP A 256 -2.31 -17.50 -22.97
C ASP A 256 -1.69 -18.02 -21.68
N ALA A 257 -2.50 -18.32 -20.65
CA ALA A 257 -2.01 -18.88 -19.40
C ALA A 257 -3.02 -19.81 -18.72
N ILE A 258 -2.52 -20.74 -17.92
CA ILE A 258 -3.30 -21.55 -16.97
C ILE A 258 -2.77 -21.33 -15.55
N ILE A 259 -3.69 -21.15 -14.60
CA ILE A 259 -3.37 -20.97 -13.18
C ILE A 259 -3.67 -22.27 -12.44
N LEU A 260 -2.66 -22.86 -11.81
CA LEU A 260 -2.81 -23.99 -10.92
C LEU A 260 -2.98 -23.50 -9.48
N ASP A 261 -4.19 -23.72 -8.96
CA ASP A 261 -4.53 -23.49 -7.55
C ASP A 261 -3.94 -24.59 -6.64
N LEU A 262 -4.21 -24.52 -5.34
CA LEU A 262 -3.49 -25.23 -4.27
C LEU A 262 -3.33 -26.75 -4.44
N TYR A 263 -4.13 -27.37 -5.32
CA TYR A 263 -4.07 -28.80 -5.57
C TYR A 263 -2.75 -29.23 -6.24
N TRP A 264 -1.97 -28.29 -6.77
CA TRP A 264 -0.65 -28.61 -7.33
C TRP A 264 0.34 -29.11 -6.27
N PHE A 265 0.20 -28.71 -4.99
CA PHE A 265 1.07 -29.13 -3.89
C PHE A 265 0.40 -30.04 -2.84
N GLY A 266 -0.84 -30.48 -3.10
CA GLY A 266 -1.57 -31.40 -2.22
C GLY A 266 -2.93 -31.82 -2.79
N LYS A 267 -3.48 -32.94 -2.33
CA LYS A 267 -4.82 -33.40 -2.81
C LYS A 267 -5.99 -32.73 -2.09
N ASP A 268 -5.76 -32.26 -0.87
CA ASP A 268 -6.77 -31.70 0.02
C ASP A 268 -6.53 -30.21 0.20
N ILE A 269 -7.61 -29.45 0.40
CA ILE A 269 -7.55 -28.01 0.71
C ILE A 269 -6.72 -27.76 1.98
N LYS A 270 -6.77 -28.67 2.95
CA LYS A 270 -6.12 -28.52 4.26
C LYS A 270 -4.87 -29.39 4.39
N GLY A 271 -3.93 -28.97 5.23
CA GLY A 271 -2.81 -29.80 5.68
C GLY A 271 -1.61 -29.90 4.73
N THR A 272 -1.63 -29.23 3.57
CA THR A 272 -0.56 -29.32 2.56
C THR A 272 0.07 -27.96 2.20
N MET A 273 -0.50 -26.86 2.69
CA MET A 273 0.02 -25.51 2.46
C MET A 273 1.43 -25.37 3.06
N GLY A 274 2.37 -24.89 2.24
CA GLY A 274 3.79 -24.80 2.57
C GLY A 274 4.65 -25.89 1.94
N ASN A 275 4.07 -26.94 1.34
CA ASN A 275 4.85 -28.00 0.68
C ASN A 275 5.72 -27.44 -0.46
N LEU A 276 5.16 -26.50 -1.24
CA LEU A 276 5.83 -25.79 -2.32
C LEU A 276 6.55 -26.73 -3.31
N GLU A 277 5.96 -27.90 -3.53
CA GLU A 277 6.45 -28.97 -4.39
C GLU A 277 5.26 -29.68 -5.04
N PHE A 278 5.42 -30.12 -6.29
CA PHE A 278 4.36 -30.82 -7.00
C PHE A 278 3.95 -32.12 -6.30
N TYR A 279 2.66 -32.25 -6.00
CA TYR A 279 2.07 -33.50 -5.51
C TYR A 279 2.03 -34.54 -6.64
N LYS A 280 3.06 -35.40 -6.67
CA LYS A 280 3.36 -36.30 -7.78
C LYS A 280 2.27 -37.34 -8.11
N ASP A 281 1.41 -37.68 -7.15
CA ASP A 281 0.29 -38.60 -7.42
C ASP A 281 -0.72 -37.97 -8.41
N SER A 282 -0.98 -36.66 -8.29
CA SER A 282 -1.86 -35.90 -9.19
C SER A 282 -1.11 -35.26 -10.37
N PHE A 283 0.15 -34.89 -10.17
CA PHE A 283 1.01 -34.21 -11.14
C PHE A 283 2.31 -35.01 -11.34
N PRO A 284 2.27 -36.18 -11.98
CA PRO A 284 3.41 -37.10 -12.05
C PRO A 284 4.58 -36.54 -12.87
N ASN A 285 4.32 -35.77 -13.94
CA ASN A 285 5.33 -35.26 -14.86
C ASN A 285 5.17 -33.75 -15.10
N PRO A 286 5.29 -32.91 -14.05
CA PRO A 286 4.94 -31.49 -14.13
C PRO A 286 5.86 -30.71 -15.07
N GLU A 287 7.14 -31.06 -15.15
CA GLU A 287 8.07 -30.46 -16.11
C GLU A 287 7.65 -30.71 -17.56
N GLN A 288 7.24 -31.95 -17.88
CA GLN A 288 6.74 -32.31 -19.20
C GLN A 288 5.42 -31.61 -19.50
N MET A 289 4.53 -31.51 -18.51
CA MET A 289 3.27 -30.77 -18.63
C MET A 289 3.54 -29.30 -18.96
N ILE A 290 4.34 -28.60 -18.15
CA ILE A 290 4.69 -27.19 -18.37
C ILE A 290 5.33 -27.01 -19.74
N LYS A 291 6.27 -27.87 -20.13
CA LYS A 291 6.88 -27.83 -21.46
C LYS A 291 5.83 -27.96 -22.56
N THR A 292 4.91 -28.93 -22.44
CA THR A 292 3.85 -29.17 -23.42
C THR A 292 2.90 -27.99 -23.55
N LEU A 293 2.56 -27.34 -22.44
CA LEU A 293 1.74 -26.13 -22.42
C LEU A 293 2.47 -24.94 -23.06
N HIS A 294 3.75 -24.75 -22.72
CA HIS A 294 4.57 -23.70 -23.31
C HIS A 294 4.79 -23.90 -24.83
N ASP A 295 4.96 -25.13 -25.30
CA ASP A 295 5.02 -25.45 -26.74
C ASP A 295 3.71 -25.06 -27.46
N LYS A 296 2.59 -25.10 -26.74
CA LYS A 296 1.27 -24.58 -27.18
C LYS A 296 1.09 -23.07 -26.94
N LYS A 297 2.13 -22.34 -26.56
CA LYS A 297 2.08 -20.90 -26.20
C LYS A 297 1.13 -20.60 -25.05
N VAL A 298 1.10 -21.47 -24.05
CA VAL A 298 0.34 -21.30 -22.80
C VAL A 298 1.31 -21.32 -21.63
N GLU A 299 1.38 -20.21 -20.89
CA GLU A 299 2.18 -20.09 -19.68
C GLU A 299 1.52 -20.82 -18.50
N THR A 300 2.33 -21.29 -17.55
CA THR A 300 1.83 -21.92 -16.32
C THR A 300 2.13 -21.02 -15.12
N VAL A 301 1.09 -20.66 -14.37
CA VAL A 301 1.19 -19.87 -13.13
C VAL A 301 0.81 -20.75 -11.95
N LEU A 302 1.62 -20.77 -10.89
CA LEU A 302 1.36 -21.53 -9.67
C LEU A 302 0.96 -20.59 -8.54
N ILE A 303 -0.04 -20.98 -7.75
CA ILE A 303 -0.32 -20.31 -6.47
C ILE A 303 0.78 -20.61 -5.45
N THR A 304 1.06 -19.63 -4.59
CA THR A 304 1.86 -19.80 -3.37
C THR A 304 1.27 -18.93 -2.26
N GLU A 305 1.38 -19.38 -1.02
CA GLU A 305 0.85 -18.71 0.18
C GLU A 305 1.97 -18.41 1.18
N PRO A 306 1.79 -17.42 2.07
CA PRO A 306 2.83 -17.01 3.03
C PRO A 306 2.93 -17.95 4.25
N PHE A 307 2.17 -19.04 4.30
CA PHE A 307 2.08 -19.92 5.48
C PHE A 307 2.74 -21.27 5.20
N ILE A 308 3.40 -21.83 6.21
CA ILE A 308 3.91 -23.21 6.22
C ILE A 308 3.23 -23.93 7.37
N LEU A 309 2.39 -24.90 7.07
CA LEU A 309 1.70 -25.68 8.10
C LEU A 309 2.69 -26.59 8.83
N THR A 310 2.40 -26.90 10.09
CA THR A 310 3.15 -27.91 10.86
C THR A 310 3.09 -29.31 10.26
N THR A 311 2.06 -29.56 9.43
CA THR A 311 1.87 -30.79 8.65
C THR A 311 2.55 -30.77 7.29
N SER A 312 3.10 -29.63 6.86
CA SER A 312 3.85 -29.52 5.61
C SER A 312 5.18 -30.27 5.70
N ASN A 313 5.62 -30.86 4.57
CA ASN A 313 6.93 -31.48 4.46
C ASN A 313 8.10 -30.47 4.54
N ARG A 314 7.83 -29.16 4.62
CA ARG A 314 8.81 -28.08 4.78
C ARG A 314 8.90 -27.51 6.20
N TRP A 315 8.05 -27.93 7.13
CA TRP A 315 8.00 -27.35 8.47
C TRP A 315 9.35 -27.39 9.20
N ASP A 316 9.94 -28.58 9.34
CA ASP A 316 11.20 -28.76 10.06
C ASP A 316 12.35 -27.98 9.42
N GLU A 317 12.39 -27.93 8.08
CA GLU A 317 13.35 -27.11 7.34
C GLU A 317 13.17 -25.62 7.68
N ALA A 318 11.93 -25.11 7.60
CA ALA A 318 11.62 -23.71 7.84
C ALA A 318 11.96 -23.26 9.28
N VAL A 319 11.69 -24.12 10.27
CA VAL A 319 12.08 -23.89 11.66
C VAL A 319 13.60 -23.92 11.82
N SER A 320 14.28 -24.94 11.29
CA SER A 320 15.74 -25.09 11.45
C SER A 320 16.56 -23.96 10.79
N LYS A 321 16.01 -23.35 9.72
CA LYS A 321 16.64 -22.26 8.97
C LYS A 321 16.18 -20.87 9.38
N ASP A 322 15.38 -20.75 10.44
CA ASP A 322 14.90 -19.48 10.97
C ASP A 322 14.09 -18.63 9.96
N ILE A 323 13.25 -19.29 9.16
CA ILE A 323 12.48 -18.65 8.08
C ILE A 323 11.18 -18.05 8.60
N LEU A 324 10.57 -18.67 9.62
CA LEU A 324 9.25 -18.31 10.14
C LEU A 324 9.32 -17.12 11.10
N ALA A 325 8.24 -16.33 11.14
CA ALA A 325 8.06 -15.33 12.19
C ALA A 325 8.14 -15.97 13.58
N LYS A 326 8.62 -15.21 14.57
CA LYS A 326 8.82 -15.69 15.94
C LYS A 326 7.80 -15.14 16.92
N ASP A 327 7.51 -15.94 17.94
CA ASP A 327 6.79 -15.49 19.13
C ASP A 327 7.71 -14.65 20.06
N SER A 328 7.16 -14.18 21.18
CA SER A 328 7.91 -13.39 22.18
C SER A 328 8.98 -14.18 22.94
N LEU A 329 8.99 -15.50 22.82
CA LEU A 329 9.98 -16.41 23.42
C LEU A 329 11.08 -16.80 22.43
N GLY A 330 10.97 -16.37 21.16
CA GLY A 330 11.92 -16.66 20.09
C GLY A 330 11.66 -17.98 19.35
N ASN A 331 10.54 -18.65 19.61
CA ASN A 331 10.15 -19.87 18.89
C ASN A 331 9.42 -19.51 17.59
N ALA A 332 9.36 -20.44 16.64
CA ALA A 332 8.50 -20.31 15.47
C ALA A 332 7.03 -20.09 15.90
N TYR A 333 6.42 -19.01 15.42
CA TYR A 333 5.07 -18.62 15.77
C TYR A 333 4.05 -19.52 15.05
N THR A 334 3.17 -20.17 15.82
CA THR A 334 2.08 -21.01 15.31
C THR A 334 0.72 -20.49 15.76
N PHE A 335 -0.29 -20.62 14.90
CA PHE A 335 -1.68 -20.34 15.21
C PHE A 335 -2.59 -21.16 14.30
N ASP A 336 -3.76 -21.53 14.80
CA ASP A 336 -4.74 -22.29 14.02
C ASP A 336 -5.51 -21.37 13.07
N PHE A 337 -5.69 -21.82 11.83
CA PHE A 337 -6.54 -21.13 10.86
C PHE A 337 -7.24 -22.13 9.94
N TYR A 338 -7.92 -21.65 8.90
CA TYR A 338 -8.80 -22.50 8.08
C TYR A 338 -8.10 -23.75 7.51
N PHE A 339 -6.84 -23.61 7.11
CA PHE A 339 -6.10 -24.63 6.37
C PHE A 339 -5.38 -25.65 7.26
N GLY A 340 -5.25 -25.40 8.56
CA GLY A 340 -4.57 -26.28 9.50
C GLY A 340 -4.05 -25.56 10.72
#